data_AF-A0A958LI39-F1
#
_entry.id   AF-A0A958LI39-F1
#
_cell.length_a   1.000
_cell.length_b   1.000
_cell.length_c   1.000
_cell.angle_alpha   90.00
_cell.angle_beta   90.00
_cell.angle_gamma   90.00
#
_symmetry.space_group_name_H-M   'P 1'
#
loop_
_entity.id
_entity.type
_entity.pdbx_description
1 polymer ?
#
loop_
_entity_poly.entity_id
_entity_poly.type
_entity_poly.pdbx_seq_one_letter_code
_entity_poly.pdbx_strand_id
1 'polypeptide(L)'
;MKTKTIGILFLMNSLICSSKAQTSAIEKWYFKSTFDSFEIVRRGSQYFLGKTPVQVKSLDKFLPLFETQIEGPCPKKLGKLDLTAILQRAGKKIERKFYFSTRQVYVDEKCGDLSGEGVYSLPLDRSWFIGDTKGQIDVGSDFEITIDKAPFASFVKQDGNWQNTNSAFFTNWDIFDEFLRSLNQHEISQRFHLRVGEGRPHFQLSTNGKKYQFLQITDGLWAVKRPELKWLLASPDFGFLRDMSPDLWRDRHADGLAIIKDGTQSPDVRIEAIKKMGVYWSQSMKLVLHSILLNYEEDQRLKIEIVRTMRRKPSLENLGVLIQLMSTTQDKELLQDITGVLRLRNPAGPSVKAKDSEEKIERKRREWQKWWKKMEPQASQE
;
A
#
# COMPACT_ATOMS: atom_id res chain seq x y z
N MET A 1 -32.15 37.20 0.58
CA MET A 1 -30.86 37.74 1.08
C MET A 1 -29.74 37.06 0.32
N LYS A 2 -28.94 37.82 -0.44
CA LYS A 2 -27.75 37.29 -1.13
C LYS A 2 -26.62 37.21 -0.10
N THR A 3 -26.34 36.02 0.43
CA THR A 3 -25.12 35.76 1.20
C THR A 3 -23.93 35.95 0.27
N LYS A 4 -23.10 36.95 0.56
CA LYS A 4 -21.77 37.06 -0.06
C LYS A 4 -20.93 35.91 0.50
N THR A 5 -20.86 34.80 -0.23
CA THR A 5 -19.92 33.72 0.05
C THR A 5 -18.51 34.26 -0.20
N ILE A 6 -17.79 34.64 0.86
CA ILE A 6 -16.34 34.80 0.79
C ILE A 6 -15.77 33.38 0.86
N GLY A 7 -15.78 32.69 -0.28
CA GLY A 7 -15.12 31.40 -0.39
C GLY A 7 -13.62 31.63 -0.29
N ILE A 8 -13.02 31.30 0.86
CA ILE A 8 -11.57 31.12 0.95
C ILE A 8 -11.25 29.85 0.16
N LEU A 9 -11.10 30.02 -1.15
CA LEU A 9 -10.78 28.95 -2.08
C LEU A 9 -9.32 28.55 -1.85
N PHE A 10 -9.07 27.32 -1.42
CA PHE A 10 -7.73 26.74 -1.36
C PHE A 10 -7.22 26.48 -2.79
N LEU A 11 -6.88 27.54 -3.54
CA LEU A 11 -6.11 27.41 -4.77
C LEU A 11 -4.64 27.32 -4.41
N MET A 12 -4.12 26.09 -4.36
CA MET A 12 -2.69 25.83 -4.36
C MET A 12 -2.12 26.14 -5.74
N ASN A 13 -1.89 27.41 -6.05
CA ASN A 13 -1.06 27.81 -7.18
C ASN A 13 0.06 28.74 -6.70
N SER A 14 1.29 28.31 -6.95
CA SER A 14 2.52 29.03 -6.70
C SER A 14 2.57 30.30 -7.54
N LEU A 15 2.32 31.44 -6.91
CA LEU A 15 2.66 32.76 -7.44
C LEU A 15 3.63 33.43 -6.47
N ILE A 16 4.91 33.34 -6.83
CA ILE A 16 6.00 34.07 -6.21
C ILE A 16 5.89 35.52 -6.72
N CYS A 17 5.23 36.38 -5.94
CA CYS A 17 5.32 37.82 -6.14
C CYS A 17 6.19 38.40 -5.01
N SER A 18 7.43 38.73 -5.36
CA SER A 18 8.41 39.32 -4.47
C SER A 18 8.09 40.80 -4.24
N SER A 19 7.32 41.12 -3.20
CA SER A 19 7.30 42.46 -2.61
C SER A 19 8.13 42.45 -1.32
N LYS A 20 9.21 43.24 -1.31
CA LYS A 20 9.99 43.57 -0.11
C LYS A 20 9.17 44.50 0.79
N ALA A 21 8.07 44.00 1.35
CA ALA A 21 7.55 44.54 2.60
C ALA A 21 8.40 43.94 3.71
N GLN A 22 8.87 44.77 4.63
CA GLN A 22 9.53 44.36 5.86
C GLN A 22 8.50 43.56 6.68
N THR A 23 8.35 42.28 6.36
CA THR A 23 7.49 41.35 7.08
C THR A 23 8.10 41.24 8.45
N SER A 24 7.49 41.90 9.43
CA SER A 24 7.83 41.65 10.82
C SER A 24 7.78 40.15 11.02
N ALA A 25 8.94 39.62 11.38
CA ALA A 25 9.14 38.22 11.69
C ALA A 25 8.03 37.76 12.63
N ILE A 26 7.35 36.66 12.31
CA ILE A 26 6.44 36.04 13.26
C ILE A 26 7.27 35.61 14.47
N GLU A 27 6.93 36.13 15.63
CA GLU A 27 7.67 35.90 16.88
C GLU A 27 7.26 34.56 17.48
N LYS A 28 5.95 34.30 17.49
CA LYS A 28 5.38 33.16 18.20
C LYS A 28 4.07 32.70 17.57
N TRP A 29 3.87 31.39 17.61
CA TRP A 29 2.58 30.75 17.41
C TRP A 29 2.18 30.05 18.70
N TYR A 30 0.90 30.07 19.02
CA TYR A 30 0.33 29.27 20.09
C TYR A 30 -0.89 28.52 19.57
N PHE A 31 -0.97 27.23 19.89
CA PHE A 31 -2.06 26.35 19.49
C PHE A 31 -2.64 25.69 20.74
N LYS A 32 -3.96 25.64 20.82
CA LYS A 32 -4.71 24.96 21.88
C LYS A 32 -5.88 24.22 21.27
N SER A 33 -5.84 22.90 21.34
CA SER A 33 -6.94 22.02 20.94
C SER A 33 -7.43 21.23 22.14
N THR A 34 -8.35 20.29 21.93
CA THR A 34 -8.73 19.30 22.95
C THR A 34 -7.66 18.23 23.20
N PHE A 35 -6.67 18.11 22.32
CA PHE A 35 -5.64 17.06 22.39
C PHE A 35 -4.34 17.56 22.99
N ASP A 36 -4.00 18.82 22.75
CA ASP A 36 -2.71 19.40 23.15
C ASP A 36 -2.79 20.93 23.28
N SER A 37 -1.82 21.50 23.99
CA SER A 37 -1.55 22.93 23.98
C SER A 37 -0.05 23.17 23.94
N PHE A 38 0.39 23.94 22.95
CA PHE A 38 1.80 24.15 22.71
C PHE A 38 2.08 25.50 22.05
N GLU A 39 3.34 25.92 22.16
CA GLU A 39 3.84 27.13 21.52
C GLU A 39 5.04 26.84 20.64
N ILE A 40 5.14 27.59 19.55
CA ILE A 40 6.28 27.58 18.66
C ILE A 40 6.87 28.99 18.66
N VAL A 41 8.13 29.09 19.07
CA VAL A 41 8.82 30.37 19.26
C VAL A 41 9.93 30.51 18.24
N ARG A 42 10.03 31.69 17.64
CA ARG A 42 11.14 32.02 16.76
C ARG A 42 12.38 32.37 17.59
N ARG A 43 13.53 31.75 17.27
CA ARG A 43 14.84 32.11 17.80
C ARG A 43 15.79 32.31 16.61
N GLY A 44 16.15 33.56 16.34
CA GLY A 44 16.89 33.92 15.12
C GLY A 44 16.07 33.67 13.85
N SER A 45 16.58 32.84 12.95
CA SER A 45 15.92 32.47 11.69
C SER A 45 15.09 31.18 11.76
N GLN A 46 15.10 30.48 12.90
CA GLN A 46 14.45 29.17 13.07
C GLN A 46 13.28 29.24 14.06
N TYR A 47 12.34 28.31 13.92
CA TYR A 47 11.21 28.13 14.83
C TYR A 47 11.42 26.88 15.68
N PHE A 48 11.02 26.95 16.95
CA PHE A 48 11.24 25.88 17.91
C PHE A 48 9.97 25.57 18.70
N LEU A 49 9.69 24.28 18.85
CA LEU A 49 8.76 23.73 19.81
C LEU A 49 9.59 23.29 21.04
N GLY A 50 9.65 24.15 22.07
CA GLY A 50 10.54 23.94 23.20
C GLY A 50 12.03 24.02 22.82
N LYS A 51 12.67 22.85 22.70
CA LYS A 51 14.06 22.70 22.21
C LYS A 51 14.15 22.09 20.81
N THR A 52 13.05 21.59 20.27
CA THR A 52 13.03 20.87 19.00
C THR A 52 12.80 21.84 17.84
N PRO A 53 13.64 21.84 16.79
CA PRO A 53 13.40 22.67 15.63
C PRO A 53 12.12 22.24 14.90
N VAL A 54 11.38 23.21 14.38
CA VAL A 54 10.15 23.02 13.63
C VAL A 54 10.40 23.31 12.15
N GLN A 55 9.76 22.52 11.28
CA GLN A 55 9.79 22.76 9.84
C GLN A 55 8.97 24.02 9.49
N VAL A 56 9.66 25.07 9.03
CA VAL A 56 9.03 26.38 8.70
C VAL A 56 7.95 26.25 7.64
N LYS A 57 8.15 25.39 6.63
CA LYS A 57 7.18 25.10 5.57
C LYS A 57 5.81 24.69 6.11
N SER A 58 5.76 24.05 7.28
CA SER A 58 4.50 23.67 7.92
C SER A 58 3.74 24.89 8.44
N LEU A 59 4.44 25.93 8.91
CA LEU A 59 3.83 27.17 9.42
C LEU A 59 3.34 28.07 8.28
N ASP A 60 4.08 28.14 7.16
CA ASP A 60 3.73 28.99 6.02
C ASP A 60 2.36 28.66 5.44
N LYS A 61 1.96 27.38 5.48
CA LYS A 61 0.64 26.92 5.04
C LYS A 61 -0.52 27.52 5.84
N PHE A 62 -0.28 27.96 7.07
CA PHE A 62 -1.32 28.51 7.95
C PHE A 62 -1.38 30.03 7.93
N LEU A 63 -0.32 30.70 7.46
CA LEU A 63 -0.23 32.15 7.48
C LEU A 63 -1.41 32.86 6.76
N PRO A 64 -1.89 32.39 5.58
CA PRO A 64 -3.03 33.01 4.91
C PRO A 64 -4.30 33.09 5.79
N LEU A 65 -4.49 32.17 6.74
CA LEU A 65 -5.65 32.17 7.65
C LEU A 65 -5.61 33.32 8.66
N PHE A 66 -4.44 33.87 8.92
CA PHE A 66 -4.24 34.99 9.83
C PHE A 66 -4.21 36.33 9.11
N GLU A 67 -3.81 36.33 7.83
CA GLU A 67 -3.76 37.51 6.98
C GLU A 67 -5.11 37.84 6.33
N THR A 68 -6.02 36.86 6.23
CA THR A 68 -7.37 37.07 5.69
C THR A 68 -8.26 37.82 6.69
N GLN A 69 -8.84 38.94 6.24
CA GLN A 69 -9.86 39.69 6.99
C GLN A 69 -11.18 38.92 6.97
N ILE A 70 -11.80 38.77 8.13
CA ILE A 70 -13.06 38.04 8.30
C ILE A 70 -14.12 39.02 8.75
N GLU A 71 -15.21 39.11 7.98
CA GLU A 71 -16.27 40.08 8.24
C GLU A 71 -17.70 39.51 8.22
N GLY A 72 -17.83 38.19 8.08
CA GLY A 72 -19.14 37.54 7.96
C GLY A 72 -19.90 37.43 9.29
N PRO A 73 -21.24 37.30 9.25
CA PRO A 73 -22.04 37.03 10.44
C PRO A 73 -21.79 35.60 10.93
N CYS A 74 -21.82 35.40 12.25
CA CYS A 74 -21.72 34.06 12.83
C CYS A 74 -23.04 33.29 12.79
N PRO A 75 -23.01 31.98 12.50
CA PRO A 75 -24.19 31.14 12.66
C PRO A 75 -24.63 31.09 14.13
N LYS A 76 -25.93 30.91 14.36
CA LYS A 76 -26.52 30.84 15.73
C LYS A 76 -25.90 29.74 16.60
N LYS A 77 -25.37 28.68 15.99
CA LYS A 77 -24.69 27.57 16.68
C LYS A 77 -23.36 27.30 15.97
N LEU A 78 -22.24 27.58 16.64
CA LEU A 78 -20.90 27.30 16.12
C LEU A 78 -20.45 25.85 16.35
N GLY A 79 -21.07 25.14 17.29
CA GLY A 79 -20.63 23.81 17.71
C GLY A 79 -19.49 23.87 18.72
N LYS A 80 -18.77 22.76 18.87
CA LYS A 80 -17.64 22.65 19.81
C LYS A 80 -16.40 23.32 19.19
N LEU A 81 -15.68 24.10 19.99
CA LEU A 81 -14.39 24.67 19.60
C LEU A 81 -13.35 23.55 19.45
N ASP A 82 -12.74 23.43 18.27
CA ASP A 82 -11.76 22.39 17.96
C ASP A 82 -10.32 22.90 18.13
N LEU A 83 -10.06 24.15 17.73
CA LEU A 83 -8.73 24.76 17.81
C LEU A 83 -8.81 26.26 18.11
N THR A 84 -8.01 26.72 19.06
CA THR A 84 -7.62 28.12 19.19
C THR A 84 -6.18 28.24 18.71
N ALA A 85 -5.93 29.13 17.75
CA ALA A 85 -4.58 29.42 17.28
C ALA A 85 -4.32 30.93 17.37
N ILE A 86 -3.13 31.27 17.83
CA ILE A 86 -2.72 32.64 18.13
C ILE A 86 -1.40 32.90 17.42
N LEU A 87 -1.36 33.97 16.64
CA LEU A 87 -0.18 34.46 15.95
C LEU A 87 0.29 35.74 16.64
N GLN A 88 1.57 35.81 17.02
CA GLN A 88 2.20 37.03 17.53
C GLN A 88 3.24 37.54 16.53
N ARG A 89 3.08 38.80 16.11
CA ARG A 89 3.94 39.47 15.13
C ARG A 89 4.05 40.95 15.48
N ALA A 90 5.28 41.46 15.69
CA ALA A 90 5.54 42.86 16.05
C ALA A 90 4.72 43.34 17.26
N GLY A 91 4.69 42.53 18.32
CA GLY A 91 3.90 42.80 19.52
C GLY A 91 2.37 42.75 19.36
N LYS A 92 1.85 42.54 18.15
CA LYS A 92 0.40 42.33 17.91
C LYS A 92 0.05 40.87 18.02
N LYS A 93 -1.06 40.59 18.72
CA LYS A 93 -1.66 39.26 18.88
C LYS A 93 -2.88 39.13 17.98
N ILE A 94 -2.91 38.12 17.12
CA ILE A 94 -4.06 37.76 16.28
C ILE A 94 -4.55 36.39 16.73
N GLU A 95 -5.78 36.33 17.23
CA GLU A 95 -6.40 35.08 17.69
C GLU A 95 -7.45 34.60 16.69
N ARG A 96 -7.43 33.30 16.38
CA ARG A 96 -8.37 32.62 15.49
C ARG A 96 -8.93 31.40 16.21
N LYS A 97 -10.26 31.25 16.22
CA LYS A 97 -10.95 30.08 16.78
C LYS A 97 -11.60 29.28 15.67
N PHE A 98 -11.35 27.98 15.60
CA PHE A 98 -11.82 27.12 14.51
C PHE A 98 -12.81 26.08 15.01
N TYR A 99 -13.91 25.95 14.27
CA TYR A 99 -15.00 25.02 14.53
C TYR A 99 -15.19 24.13 13.30
N PHE A 100 -14.68 22.90 13.37
CA PHE A 100 -14.61 22.00 12.22
C PHE A 100 -15.99 21.45 11.85
N SER A 101 -16.86 21.20 12.84
CA SER A 101 -18.22 20.68 12.58
C SER A 101 -19.07 21.64 11.76
N THR A 102 -18.89 22.94 11.94
CA THR A 102 -19.62 23.99 11.20
C THR A 102 -18.76 24.61 10.10
N ARG A 103 -17.51 24.16 9.96
CA ARG A 103 -16.50 24.71 9.04
C ARG A 103 -16.37 26.23 9.16
N GLN A 104 -16.29 26.73 10.40
CA GLN A 104 -16.20 28.16 10.69
C GLN A 104 -14.86 28.54 11.32
N VAL A 105 -14.38 29.74 11.00
CA VAL A 105 -13.34 30.44 11.76
C VAL A 105 -13.95 31.70 12.37
N TYR A 106 -13.70 31.93 13.65
CA TYR A 106 -14.24 33.03 14.45
C TYR A 106 -13.13 33.99 14.88
N VAL A 107 -13.39 35.29 14.71
CA VAL A 107 -12.52 36.43 15.07
C VAL A 107 -13.37 37.60 15.48
N ASP A 108 -13.15 38.15 16.67
CA ASP A 108 -13.77 39.40 17.14
C ASP A 108 -15.28 39.47 16.83
N GLU A 109 -16.03 38.43 17.21
CA GLU A 109 -17.48 38.30 16.99
C GLU A 109 -17.94 38.10 15.54
N LYS A 110 -17.00 38.01 14.60
CA LYS A 110 -17.25 37.73 13.18
C LYS A 110 -16.83 36.31 12.82
N CYS A 111 -17.47 35.75 11.80
CA CYS A 111 -17.19 34.41 11.30
C CYS A 111 -16.88 34.41 9.81
N GLY A 112 -16.05 33.47 9.40
CA GLY A 112 -15.73 33.18 8.02
C GLY A 112 -15.91 31.69 7.73
N ASP A 113 -16.42 31.40 6.55
CA ASP A 113 -16.56 30.03 6.07
C ASP A 113 -15.19 29.47 5.68
N LEU A 114 -14.89 28.27 6.18
CA LEU A 114 -13.74 27.48 5.77
C LEU A 114 -14.21 26.51 4.68
N SER A 115 -13.84 26.80 3.43
CA SER A 115 -14.17 25.93 2.31
C SER A 115 -13.10 24.86 2.05
N GLY A 116 -13.51 23.76 1.42
CA GLY A 116 -12.62 22.64 1.10
C GLY A 116 -12.18 21.81 2.31
N GLU A 117 -11.37 20.79 2.03
CA GLU A 117 -10.88 19.85 3.05
C GLU A 117 -9.69 20.39 3.86
N GLY A 118 -9.15 21.55 3.47
CA GLY A 118 -8.05 22.22 4.15
C GLY A 118 -8.36 22.61 5.60
N VAL A 119 -9.64 22.76 5.98
CA VAL A 119 -10.03 22.95 7.39
C VAL A 119 -9.55 21.82 8.29
N TYR A 120 -9.50 20.59 7.77
CA TYR A 120 -9.09 19.43 8.54
C TYR A 120 -7.57 19.26 8.62
N SER A 121 -6.77 20.06 7.88
CA SER A 121 -5.30 19.98 7.94
C SER A 121 -4.69 20.86 9.03
N LEU A 122 -5.53 21.53 9.84
CA LEU A 122 -5.11 22.38 10.94
C LEU A 122 -4.45 21.58 12.07
N PRO A 123 -3.41 22.13 12.73
CA PRO A 123 -2.55 21.38 13.63
C PRO A 123 -3.19 21.29 15.01
N LEU A 124 -3.68 20.09 15.36
CA LEU A 124 -4.31 19.86 16.66
C LEU A 124 -3.35 19.31 17.72
N ASP A 125 -2.17 18.85 17.33
CA ASP A 125 -1.14 18.30 18.22
C ASP A 125 0.25 18.78 17.79
N ARG A 126 1.17 18.93 18.74
CA ARG A 126 2.54 19.39 18.47
C ARG A 126 3.29 18.55 17.44
N SER A 127 2.98 17.25 17.35
CA SER A 127 3.59 16.31 16.39
C SER A 127 3.35 16.67 14.93
N TRP A 128 2.39 17.56 14.60
CA TRP A 128 2.25 18.11 13.25
C TRP A 128 3.51 18.82 12.76
N PHE A 129 4.29 19.36 13.70
CA PHE A 129 5.43 20.24 13.43
C PHE A 129 6.79 19.56 13.57
N ILE A 130 6.83 18.46 14.32
CA ILE A 130 8.05 17.69 14.62
C ILE A 130 8.01 16.27 14.06
N GLY A 131 6.89 15.85 13.47
CA GLY A 131 6.71 14.48 12.99
C GLY A 131 7.48 14.20 11.71
N ASP A 132 7.76 12.91 11.50
CA ASP A 132 8.49 12.43 10.34
C ASP A 132 7.83 12.84 9.02
N THR A 133 8.65 13.10 8.01
CA THR A 133 8.18 13.31 6.63
C THR A 133 7.98 12.00 5.88
N LYS A 134 8.35 10.88 6.52
CA LYS A 134 8.17 9.52 6.01
C LYS A 134 7.47 8.67 7.08
N GLY A 135 6.57 7.81 6.64
CA GLY A 135 5.94 6.81 7.48
C GLY A 135 6.38 5.40 7.06
N GLN A 136 6.24 4.48 8.01
CA GLN A 136 6.45 3.06 7.83
C GLN A 136 5.40 2.30 8.65
N ILE A 137 4.88 1.23 8.07
CA ILE A 137 3.98 0.27 8.69
C ILE A 137 4.63 -1.09 8.53
N ASP A 138 5.17 -1.61 9.64
CA ASP A 138 5.80 -2.92 9.65
C ASP A 138 4.75 -4.02 9.48
N VAL A 139 4.86 -4.74 8.37
CA VAL A 139 4.02 -5.90 8.08
C VAL A 139 4.71 -7.15 8.61
N GLY A 140 3.99 -7.93 9.41
CA GLY A 140 4.47 -9.17 10.02
C GLY A 140 4.65 -10.31 9.02
N SER A 141 4.65 -11.55 9.54
CA SER A 141 4.53 -12.75 8.72
C SER A 141 3.13 -12.95 8.14
N ASP A 142 2.15 -12.19 8.62
CA ASP A 142 0.76 -12.24 8.21
C ASP A 142 0.11 -10.84 8.27
N PHE A 143 -0.94 -10.66 7.46
CA PHE A 143 -1.83 -9.52 7.57
C PHE A 143 -3.19 -9.79 6.93
N GLU A 144 -4.17 -9.01 7.35
CA GLU A 144 -5.54 -9.04 6.84
C GLU A 144 -5.99 -7.64 6.42
N ILE A 145 -6.66 -7.56 5.27
CA ILE A 145 -7.37 -6.38 4.80
C ILE A 145 -8.87 -6.63 4.97
N THR A 146 -9.57 -5.72 5.64
CA THR A 146 -11.03 -5.75 5.78
C THR A 146 -11.65 -4.49 5.21
N ILE A 147 -12.76 -4.63 4.47
CA ILE A 147 -13.57 -3.54 3.91
C ILE A 147 -14.97 -3.64 4.53
N ASP A 148 -15.51 -2.55 5.07
CA ASP A 148 -16.83 -2.51 5.71
C ASP A 148 -17.06 -3.62 6.74
N LYS A 149 -16.01 -3.96 7.51
CA LYS A 149 -15.96 -5.05 8.51
C LYS A 149 -16.04 -6.47 7.95
N ALA A 150 -16.07 -6.65 6.64
CA ALA A 150 -15.94 -7.95 5.99
C ALA A 150 -14.46 -8.21 5.65
N PRO A 151 -13.95 -9.45 5.84
CA PRO A 151 -12.66 -9.85 5.30
C PRO A 151 -12.62 -9.68 3.79
N PHE A 152 -11.65 -8.93 3.28
CA PHE A 152 -11.45 -8.73 1.85
C PHE A 152 -10.35 -9.65 1.33
N ALA A 153 -9.17 -9.59 1.95
CA ALA A 153 -8.03 -10.43 1.61
C ALA A 153 -7.17 -10.69 2.84
N SER A 154 -6.52 -11.85 2.89
CA SER A 154 -5.65 -12.25 3.99
C SER A 154 -4.42 -12.94 3.42
N PHE A 155 -3.25 -12.59 3.96
CA PHE A 155 -1.97 -13.03 3.43
C PHE A 155 -1.08 -13.57 4.54
N VAL A 156 -0.30 -14.60 4.21
CA VAL A 156 0.69 -15.23 5.09
C VAL A 156 1.98 -15.49 4.32
N LYS A 157 3.12 -15.32 4.98
CA LYS A 157 4.43 -15.73 4.47
C LYS A 157 4.63 -17.22 4.75
N GLN A 158 4.85 -17.99 3.70
CA GLN A 158 5.26 -19.40 3.75
C GLN A 158 6.55 -19.54 2.95
N ASP A 159 7.60 -20.09 3.57
CA ASP A 159 8.92 -20.26 2.95
C ASP A 159 9.45 -18.96 2.29
N GLY A 160 9.29 -17.83 3.00
CA GLY A 160 9.70 -16.50 2.54
C GLY A 160 8.77 -15.85 1.52
N ASN A 161 7.80 -16.58 0.97
CA ASN A 161 6.90 -16.11 -0.08
C ASN A 161 5.52 -15.77 0.48
N TRP A 162 4.95 -14.67 0.02
CA TRP A 162 3.56 -14.32 0.34
C TRP A 162 2.58 -15.23 -0.40
N GLN A 163 1.52 -15.62 0.28
CA GLN A 163 0.39 -16.36 -0.27
C GLN A 163 -0.90 -15.81 0.29
N ASN A 164 -1.95 -15.77 -0.54
CA ASN A 164 -3.30 -15.46 -0.08
C ASN A 164 -3.88 -16.69 0.64
N THR A 165 -4.46 -16.51 1.81
CA THR A 165 -5.06 -17.61 2.58
C THR A 165 -6.35 -18.12 1.94
N ASN A 166 -7.05 -17.27 1.17
CA ASN A 166 -8.14 -17.69 0.31
C ASN A 166 -7.57 -18.21 -1.00
N SER A 167 -7.49 -19.53 -1.13
CA SER A 167 -6.91 -20.18 -2.30
C SER A 167 -7.72 -19.95 -3.60
N ALA A 168 -8.98 -19.47 -3.52
CA ALA A 168 -9.78 -19.09 -4.68
C ALA A 168 -9.55 -17.63 -5.12
N PHE A 169 -8.85 -16.83 -4.31
CA PHE A 169 -8.53 -15.44 -4.63
C PHE A 169 -7.17 -15.36 -5.35
N PHE A 170 -7.20 -15.25 -6.67
CA PHE A 170 -5.99 -15.03 -7.47
C PHE A 170 -5.57 -13.56 -7.35
N THR A 171 -4.47 -13.34 -6.65
CA THR A 171 -3.98 -11.98 -6.33
C THR A 171 -3.30 -11.35 -7.54
N ASN A 172 -3.56 -10.07 -7.77
CA ASN A 172 -2.75 -9.21 -8.62
C ASN A 172 -1.47 -8.83 -7.87
N TRP A 173 -0.38 -9.53 -8.17
CA TRP A 173 0.86 -9.40 -7.43
C TRP A 173 1.58 -8.07 -7.66
N ASP A 174 1.35 -7.41 -8.80
CA ASP A 174 1.91 -6.08 -9.05
C ASP A 174 1.34 -5.04 -8.07
N ILE A 175 0.02 -5.07 -7.86
CA ILE A 175 -0.68 -4.22 -6.89
C ILE A 175 -0.32 -4.58 -5.46
N PHE A 176 -0.20 -5.88 -5.17
CA PHE A 176 0.23 -6.38 -3.87
C PHE A 176 1.64 -5.87 -3.49
N ASP A 177 2.59 -5.95 -4.42
CA ASP A 177 3.97 -5.52 -4.20
C ASP A 177 4.07 -4.00 -4.08
N GLU A 178 3.30 -3.25 -4.88
CA GLU A 178 3.19 -1.79 -4.73
C GLU A 178 2.62 -1.42 -3.36
N PHE A 179 1.59 -2.14 -2.89
CA PHE A 179 1.05 -1.96 -1.55
C PHE A 179 2.05 -2.23 -0.44
N LEU A 180 2.75 -3.36 -0.47
CA LEU A 180 3.78 -3.66 0.53
C LEU A 180 4.91 -2.62 0.53
N ARG A 181 5.32 -2.15 -0.65
CA ARG A 181 6.34 -1.11 -0.79
C ARG A 181 5.90 0.20 -0.14
N SER A 182 4.67 0.65 -0.41
CA SER A 182 4.11 1.87 0.18
C SER A 182 3.88 1.73 1.70
N LEU A 183 3.58 0.53 2.21
CA LEU A 183 3.55 0.29 3.65
C LEU A 183 4.94 0.44 4.29
N ASN A 184 5.96 -0.17 3.67
CA ASN A 184 7.34 -0.15 4.19
C ASN A 184 7.94 1.25 4.18
N GLN A 185 7.61 2.08 3.18
CA GLN A 185 8.03 3.47 3.15
C GLN A 185 7.03 4.30 2.34
N HIS A 186 6.48 5.34 2.97
CA HIS A 186 5.64 6.32 2.28
C HIS A 186 5.93 7.75 2.73
N GLU A 187 5.77 8.72 1.82
CA GLU A 187 5.84 10.14 2.14
C GLU A 187 4.60 10.58 2.92
N ILE A 188 4.79 11.34 3.99
CA ILE A 188 3.72 12.03 4.71
C ILE A 188 3.61 13.44 4.14
N SER A 189 2.70 13.63 3.18
CA SER A 189 2.51 14.92 2.52
C SER A 189 1.70 15.89 3.38
N GLN A 190 0.71 15.37 4.11
CA GLN A 190 -0.22 16.13 4.95
C GLN A 190 -0.69 15.33 6.16
N ARG A 191 -1.27 16.04 7.13
CA ARG A 191 -1.86 15.46 8.33
C ARG A 191 -3.26 16.02 8.50
N PHE A 192 -4.24 15.16 8.73
CA PHE A 192 -5.65 15.57 8.80
C PHE A 192 -6.35 15.11 10.07
N HIS A 193 -7.32 15.89 10.52
CA HIS A 193 -8.31 15.45 11.48
C HIS A 193 -9.16 14.30 10.92
N LEU A 194 -9.57 13.35 11.76
CA LEU A 194 -10.30 12.13 11.35
C LEU A 194 -11.56 12.40 10.52
N ARG A 195 -12.23 13.54 10.76
CA ARG A 195 -13.46 13.96 10.05
C ARG A 195 -13.31 14.10 8.54
N VAL A 196 -12.10 14.32 8.03
CA VAL A 196 -11.87 14.43 6.58
C VAL A 196 -12.33 13.16 5.83
N GLY A 197 -12.26 12.00 6.51
CA GLY A 197 -12.61 10.69 5.95
C GLY A 197 -14.05 10.24 6.22
N GLU A 198 -14.87 11.05 6.91
CA GLU A 198 -16.26 10.67 7.21
C GLU A 198 -17.07 10.49 5.93
N GLY A 199 -17.75 9.34 5.80
CA GLY A 199 -18.56 8.99 4.63
C GLY A 199 -17.75 8.63 3.37
N ARG A 200 -16.42 8.48 3.48
CA ARG A 200 -15.55 8.13 2.35
C ARG A 200 -15.18 6.65 2.34
N PRO A 201 -14.75 6.11 1.18
CA PRO A 201 -14.18 4.78 1.10
C PRO A 201 -13.04 4.60 2.09
N HIS A 202 -13.04 3.45 2.76
CA HIS A 202 -12.06 3.12 3.78
C HIS A 202 -11.86 1.62 3.87
N PHE A 203 -10.69 1.23 4.36
CA PHE A 203 -10.40 -0.15 4.70
C PHE A 203 -9.54 -0.19 5.95
N GLN A 204 -9.39 -1.38 6.53
CA GLN A 204 -8.53 -1.60 7.67
C GLN A 204 -7.49 -2.66 7.32
N LEU A 205 -6.24 -2.38 7.67
CA LEU A 205 -5.14 -3.33 7.66
C LEU A 205 -4.89 -3.80 9.09
N SER A 206 -4.90 -5.11 9.31
CA SER A 206 -4.56 -5.73 10.59
C SER A 206 -3.26 -6.52 10.43
N THR A 207 -2.21 -6.19 11.17
CA THR A 207 -0.92 -6.90 11.16
C THR A 207 -0.18 -6.67 12.48
N ASN A 208 0.64 -7.63 12.93
CA ASN A 208 1.40 -7.53 14.19
C ASN A 208 0.54 -7.11 15.41
N GLY A 209 -0.71 -7.58 15.48
CA GLY A 209 -1.66 -7.21 16.52
C GLY A 209 -2.15 -5.75 16.50
N LYS A 210 -1.79 -4.96 15.48
CA LYS A 210 -2.17 -3.56 15.30
C LYS A 210 -3.18 -3.41 14.17
N LYS A 211 -4.03 -2.38 14.28
CA LYS A 211 -5.05 -2.03 13.29
C LYS A 211 -4.79 -0.63 12.74
N TYR A 212 -4.62 -0.55 11.42
CA TYR A 212 -4.42 0.69 10.69
C TYR A 212 -5.66 0.96 9.85
N GLN A 213 -6.24 2.15 9.96
CA GLN A 213 -7.42 2.52 9.18
C GLN A 213 -6.99 3.43 8.03
N PHE A 214 -7.23 3.00 6.81
CA PHE A 214 -6.98 3.78 5.60
C PHE A 214 -8.27 4.45 5.17
N LEU A 215 -8.22 5.76 4.94
CA LEU A 215 -9.36 6.59 4.55
C LEU A 215 -8.99 7.33 3.27
N GLN A 216 -9.82 7.20 2.25
CA GLN A 216 -9.63 7.96 1.01
C GLN A 216 -9.93 9.43 1.27
N ILE A 217 -9.04 10.34 0.84
CA ILE A 217 -9.19 11.79 0.98
C ILE A 217 -9.56 12.42 -0.36
N THR A 218 -8.96 11.95 -1.45
CA THR A 218 -9.31 12.22 -2.84
C THR A 218 -8.95 11.00 -3.68
N ASP A 219 -9.28 10.99 -4.96
CA ASP A 219 -9.00 9.86 -5.86
C ASP A 219 -7.52 9.45 -5.92
N GLY A 220 -6.60 10.38 -5.61
CA GLY A 220 -5.15 10.13 -5.60
C GLY A 220 -4.50 10.29 -4.22
N LEU A 221 -5.26 10.42 -3.14
CA LEU A 221 -4.72 10.66 -1.81
C LEU A 221 -5.47 9.82 -0.78
N TRP A 222 -4.74 8.95 -0.10
CA TRP A 222 -5.23 8.22 1.06
C TRP A 222 -4.51 8.66 2.31
N ALA A 223 -5.17 8.51 3.45
CA ALA A 223 -4.59 8.79 4.74
C ALA A 223 -4.75 7.61 5.70
N VAL A 224 -3.70 7.34 6.47
CA VAL A 224 -3.66 6.25 7.44
C VAL A 224 -3.81 6.80 8.87
N LYS A 225 -4.74 6.21 9.61
CA LYS A 225 -4.84 6.33 11.07
C LYS A 225 -4.03 5.22 11.70
N ARG A 226 -2.96 5.59 12.40
CA ARG A 226 -2.18 4.65 13.23
C ARG A 226 -2.84 4.51 14.62
N PRO A 227 -2.72 3.34 15.29
CA PRO A 227 -3.35 3.11 16.59
C PRO A 227 -3.06 4.19 17.66
N GLU A 228 -1.83 4.70 17.66
CA GLU A 228 -1.31 5.65 18.64
C GLU A 228 -1.62 7.12 18.31
N LEU A 229 -2.12 7.41 17.10
CA LEU A 229 -2.35 8.77 16.63
C LEU A 229 -3.84 9.14 16.69
N LYS A 230 -4.12 10.39 17.06
CA LYS A 230 -5.49 10.94 17.08
C LYS A 230 -5.89 11.62 15.77
N TRP A 231 -5.08 11.46 14.73
CA TRP A 231 -5.22 12.08 13.41
C TRP A 231 -4.70 11.15 12.31
N LEU A 232 -4.85 11.57 11.07
CA LEU A 232 -4.48 10.84 9.88
C LEU A 232 -3.16 11.35 9.31
N LEU A 233 -2.37 10.44 8.74
CA LEU A 233 -1.18 10.74 7.96
C LEU A 233 -1.50 10.49 6.48
N ALA A 234 -1.55 11.54 5.67
CA ALA A 234 -1.90 11.44 4.25
C ALA A 234 -0.66 11.23 3.38
N SER A 235 -0.79 10.31 2.43
CA SER A 235 0.27 9.97 1.49
C SER A 235 -0.28 9.73 0.09
N PRO A 236 0.31 10.33 -0.96
CA PRO A 236 -0.02 10.02 -2.34
C PRO A 236 0.46 8.63 -2.77
N ASP A 237 1.37 8.00 -2.01
CA ASP A 237 1.95 6.69 -2.34
C ASP A 237 0.94 5.54 -2.25
N PHE A 238 -0.24 5.82 -1.69
CA PHE A 238 -1.40 4.91 -1.65
C PHE A 238 -2.46 5.26 -2.71
N GLY A 239 -2.21 6.26 -3.56
CA GLY A 239 -3.16 6.72 -4.58
C GLY A 239 -3.53 5.66 -5.62
N PHE A 240 -2.64 4.69 -5.86
CA PHE A 240 -2.90 3.57 -6.78
C PHE A 240 -4.06 2.68 -6.33
N LEU A 241 -4.43 2.70 -5.04
CA LEU A 241 -5.56 1.94 -4.50
C LEU A 241 -6.91 2.41 -5.03
N ARG A 242 -7.00 3.65 -5.55
CA ARG A 242 -8.23 4.26 -6.06
C ARG A 242 -9.38 4.14 -5.07
N ASP A 243 -10.36 3.28 -5.33
CA ASP A 243 -11.56 2.99 -4.55
C ASP A 243 -11.51 1.64 -3.82
N MET A 244 -10.35 0.95 -3.85
CA MET A 244 -10.18 -0.42 -3.35
C MET A 244 -11.08 -1.44 -4.06
N SER A 245 -11.40 -1.23 -5.34
CA SER A 245 -12.17 -2.19 -6.13
C SER A 245 -11.54 -3.60 -6.07
N PRO A 246 -12.33 -4.67 -5.87
CA PRO A 246 -11.85 -6.05 -5.91
C PRO A 246 -11.10 -6.40 -7.20
N ASP A 247 -11.51 -5.81 -8.33
CA ASP A 247 -10.90 -6.07 -9.64
C ASP A 247 -9.46 -5.58 -9.72
N LEU A 248 -9.10 -4.55 -8.95
CA LEU A 248 -7.71 -4.06 -8.87
C LEU A 248 -6.79 -5.13 -8.25
N TRP A 249 -7.29 -5.81 -7.22
CA TRP A 249 -6.56 -6.81 -6.45
C TRP A 249 -6.61 -8.21 -7.05
N ARG A 250 -7.43 -8.42 -8.07
CA ARG A 250 -7.62 -9.72 -8.72
C ARG A 250 -6.72 -9.84 -9.95
N ASP A 251 -6.05 -10.97 -10.09
CA ASP A 251 -5.24 -11.28 -11.27
C ASP A 251 -6.11 -11.17 -12.53
N ARG A 252 -5.61 -10.48 -13.57
CA ARG A 252 -6.36 -10.25 -14.81
C ARG A 252 -6.75 -11.56 -15.54
N HIS A 253 -6.07 -12.67 -15.23
CA HIS A 253 -6.37 -14.00 -15.74
C HIS A 253 -7.01 -14.91 -14.69
N ALA A 254 -7.58 -14.36 -13.61
CA ALA A 254 -8.16 -15.11 -12.51
C ALA A 254 -9.21 -16.15 -12.94
N ASP A 255 -10.04 -15.85 -13.94
CA ASP A 255 -11.04 -16.82 -14.43
C ASP A 255 -10.39 -18.02 -15.12
N GLY A 256 -9.34 -17.78 -15.92
CA GLY A 256 -8.56 -18.87 -16.51
C GLY A 256 -7.82 -19.67 -15.44
N LEU A 257 -7.28 -19.00 -14.42
CA LEU A 257 -6.59 -19.66 -13.30
C LEU A 257 -7.55 -20.52 -12.48
N ALA A 258 -8.80 -20.05 -12.30
CA ALA A 258 -9.86 -20.82 -11.67
C ALA A 258 -10.13 -22.11 -12.45
N ILE A 259 -10.27 -22.04 -13.77
CA ILE A 259 -10.46 -23.22 -14.63
C ILE A 259 -9.29 -24.19 -14.51
N ILE A 260 -8.04 -23.71 -14.57
CA ILE A 260 -6.85 -24.56 -14.47
C ILE A 260 -6.77 -25.25 -13.12
N LYS A 261 -7.14 -24.55 -12.04
CA LYS A 261 -7.09 -25.08 -10.68
C LYS A 261 -8.24 -26.04 -10.36
N ASP A 262 -9.39 -25.88 -11.01
CA ASP A 262 -10.59 -26.67 -10.75
C ASP A 262 -10.41 -28.13 -11.18
N GLY A 263 -10.18 -29.01 -10.20
CA GLY A 263 -10.01 -30.45 -10.40
C GLY A 263 -11.27 -31.18 -10.90
N THR A 264 -12.44 -30.51 -10.94
CA THR A 264 -13.66 -31.08 -11.51
C THR A 264 -13.74 -30.91 -13.03
N GLN A 265 -12.93 -30.01 -13.61
CA GLN A 265 -12.84 -29.83 -15.05
C GLN A 265 -12.03 -30.97 -15.69
N SER A 266 -12.37 -31.31 -16.94
CA SER A 266 -11.60 -32.32 -17.68
C SER A 266 -10.17 -31.84 -17.96
N PRO A 267 -9.19 -32.76 -18.07
CA PRO A 267 -7.81 -32.40 -18.41
C PRO A 267 -7.69 -31.56 -19.68
N ASP A 268 -8.49 -31.86 -20.71
CA ASP A 268 -8.43 -31.13 -22.00
C ASP A 268 -8.89 -29.68 -21.85
N VAL A 269 -9.93 -29.41 -21.03
CA VAL A 269 -10.40 -28.04 -20.74
C VAL A 269 -9.33 -27.25 -19.99
N ARG A 270 -8.66 -27.88 -19.02
CA ARG A 270 -7.60 -27.26 -18.21
C ARG A 270 -6.34 -26.99 -19.05
N ILE A 271 -5.96 -27.93 -19.92
CA ILE A 271 -4.86 -27.77 -20.90
C ILE A 271 -5.15 -26.60 -21.84
N GLU A 272 -6.37 -26.50 -22.37
CA GLU A 272 -6.74 -25.40 -23.25
C GLU A 272 -6.72 -24.05 -22.53
N ALA A 273 -7.12 -24.00 -21.26
CA ALA A 273 -6.99 -22.82 -20.43
C ALA A 273 -5.51 -22.41 -20.24
N ILE A 274 -4.59 -23.36 -19.99
CA ILE A 274 -3.14 -23.10 -19.93
C ILE A 274 -2.65 -22.51 -21.26
N LYS A 275 -3.05 -23.09 -22.40
CA LYS A 275 -2.63 -22.62 -23.73
C LYS A 275 -3.13 -21.21 -24.02
N LYS A 276 -4.38 -20.89 -23.66
CA LYS A 276 -4.98 -19.55 -23.81
C LYS A 276 -4.25 -18.47 -23.00
N MET A 277 -3.59 -18.83 -21.89
CA MET A 277 -2.75 -17.88 -21.14
C MET A 277 -1.47 -17.49 -21.90
N GLY A 278 -1.05 -18.29 -22.89
CA GLY A 278 0.03 -17.94 -23.81
C GLY A 278 1.39 -17.78 -23.11
N VAL A 279 1.93 -16.56 -23.11
CA VAL A 279 3.23 -16.21 -22.48
C VAL A 279 3.06 -15.56 -21.10
N TYR A 280 1.82 -15.45 -20.62
CA TYR A 280 1.55 -14.87 -19.32
C TYR A 280 2.21 -15.68 -18.20
N TRP A 281 2.77 -14.97 -17.22
CA TRP A 281 3.39 -15.57 -16.05
C TRP A 281 3.27 -14.62 -14.86
N SER A 282 2.47 -15.02 -13.87
CA SER A 282 2.37 -14.35 -12.57
C SER A 282 2.67 -15.33 -11.44
N GLN A 283 2.87 -14.80 -10.24
CA GLN A 283 2.97 -15.60 -9.03
C GLN A 283 1.72 -16.47 -8.81
N SER A 284 0.51 -15.97 -9.14
CA SER A 284 -0.73 -16.76 -9.07
C SER A 284 -0.70 -17.96 -10.02
N MET A 285 -0.29 -17.75 -11.28
CA MET A 285 -0.10 -18.83 -12.26
C MET A 285 0.94 -19.84 -11.76
N LYS A 286 2.09 -19.37 -11.26
CA LYS A 286 3.14 -20.22 -10.70
C LYS A 286 2.60 -21.13 -9.59
N LEU A 287 1.92 -20.56 -8.59
CA LEU A 287 1.37 -21.30 -7.45
C LEU A 287 0.35 -22.37 -7.91
N VAL A 288 -0.54 -22.03 -8.84
CA VAL A 288 -1.50 -22.99 -9.42
C VAL A 288 -0.77 -24.14 -10.09
N LEU A 289 0.16 -23.85 -11.00
CA LEU A 289 0.88 -24.87 -11.75
C LEU A 289 1.73 -25.77 -10.84
N HIS A 290 2.42 -25.19 -9.86
CA HIS A 290 3.20 -25.96 -8.87
C HIS A 290 2.32 -26.92 -8.08
N SER A 291 1.15 -26.45 -7.62
CA SER A 291 0.22 -27.30 -6.86
C SER A 291 -0.28 -28.50 -7.67
N ILE A 292 -0.54 -28.30 -8.97
CA ILE A 292 -1.00 -29.35 -9.89
C ILE A 292 0.12 -30.36 -10.18
N LEU A 293 1.35 -29.87 -10.40
CA LEU A 293 2.50 -30.75 -10.63
C LEU A 293 2.77 -31.67 -9.44
N LEU A 294 2.68 -31.14 -8.22
CA LEU A 294 2.98 -31.88 -6.99
C LEU A 294 1.82 -32.76 -6.50
N ASN A 295 0.62 -32.63 -7.06
CA ASN A 295 -0.51 -33.51 -6.76
C ASN A 295 -0.33 -34.88 -7.46
N TYR A 296 -0.22 -35.99 -6.72
CA TYR A 296 0.01 -37.32 -7.28
C TYR A 296 -1.19 -37.88 -8.06
N GLU A 297 -2.42 -37.44 -7.76
CA GLU A 297 -3.67 -37.93 -8.38
C GLU A 297 -3.98 -37.26 -9.73
N GLU A 298 -3.22 -36.23 -10.07
CA GLU A 298 -3.49 -35.39 -11.22
C GLU A 298 -3.09 -36.04 -12.56
N ASP A 299 -3.82 -35.69 -13.63
CA ASP A 299 -3.65 -36.26 -14.97
C ASP A 299 -2.24 -35.98 -15.55
N GLN A 300 -1.62 -37.03 -16.10
CA GLN A 300 -0.24 -36.96 -16.60
C GLN A 300 -0.11 -36.04 -17.84
N ARG A 301 -1.11 -36.00 -18.73
CA ARG A 301 -1.09 -35.12 -19.90
C ARG A 301 -1.12 -33.66 -19.47
N LEU A 302 -1.92 -33.35 -18.44
CA LEU A 302 -1.94 -32.01 -17.85
C LEU A 302 -0.56 -31.66 -17.26
N LYS A 303 0.04 -32.54 -16.45
CA LYS A 303 1.40 -32.30 -15.90
C LYS A 303 2.44 -32.07 -17.00
N ILE A 304 2.42 -32.87 -18.06
CA ILE A 304 3.30 -32.72 -19.21
C ILE A 304 3.14 -31.33 -19.85
N GLU A 305 1.90 -30.89 -20.08
CA GLU A 305 1.65 -29.54 -20.64
C GLU A 305 2.18 -28.44 -19.70
N ILE A 306 1.99 -28.58 -18.39
CA ILE A 306 2.51 -27.63 -17.41
C ILE A 306 4.05 -27.56 -17.47
N VAL A 307 4.74 -28.70 -17.51
CA VAL A 307 6.20 -28.74 -17.66
C VAL A 307 6.64 -28.04 -18.95
N ARG A 308 5.92 -28.26 -20.06
CA ARG A 308 6.18 -27.57 -21.34
C ARG A 308 5.96 -26.06 -21.24
N THR A 309 4.94 -25.60 -20.51
CA THR A 309 4.72 -24.17 -20.24
C THR A 309 5.86 -23.61 -19.38
N MET A 310 6.30 -24.32 -18.33
CA MET A 310 7.41 -23.90 -17.45
C MET A 310 8.75 -23.81 -18.18
N ARG A 311 8.94 -24.53 -19.30
CA ARG A 311 10.10 -24.38 -20.17
C ARG A 311 10.36 -22.93 -20.60
N ARG A 312 9.30 -22.11 -20.72
CA ARG A 312 9.39 -20.70 -21.09
C ARG A 312 9.89 -19.80 -19.94
N LYS A 313 9.89 -20.31 -18.71
CA LYS A 313 10.28 -19.59 -17.48
C LYS A 313 11.13 -20.48 -16.56
N PRO A 314 12.39 -20.80 -16.94
CA PRO A 314 13.25 -21.66 -16.12
C PRO A 314 13.91 -20.89 -14.95
N SER A 315 13.10 -20.35 -14.03
CA SER A 315 13.59 -19.79 -12.76
C SER A 315 14.08 -20.91 -11.83
N LEU A 316 14.97 -20.61 -10.88
CA LEU A 316 15.49 -21.63 -9.96
C LEU A 316 14.35 -22.31 -9.20
N GLU A 317 13.42 -21.55 -8.66
CA GLU A 317 12.25 -22.06 -7.96
C GLU A 317 11.42 -23.04 -8.80
N ASN A 318 11.15 -22.70 -10.07
CA ASN A 318 10.47 -23.59 -11.00
C ASN A 318 11.25 -24.90 -11.20
N LEU A 319 12.58 -24.82 -11.31
CA LEU A 319 13.41 -26.01 -11.43
C LEU A 319 13.40 -26.86 -10.15
N GLY A 320 13.35 -26.24 -8.97
CA GLY A 320 13.21 -26.94 -7.70
C GLY A 320 11.97 -27.82 -7.64
N VAL A 321 10.81 -27.28 -8.05
CA VAL A 321 9.55 -28.05 -8.15
C VAL A 321 9.66 -29.19 -9.16
N LEU A 322 10.33 -28.97 -10.30
CA LEU A 322 10.56 -30.04 -11.28
C LEU A 322 11.48 -31.14 -10.76
N ILE A 323 12.50 -30.80 -9.95
CA ILE A 323 13.36 -31.78 -9.28
C ILE A 323 12.55 -32.60 -8.26
N GLN A 324 11.68 -31.95 -7.50
CA GLN A 324 10.78 -32.62 -6.56
C GLN A 324 9.84 -33.58 -7.30
N LEU A 325 9.18 -33.13 -8.37
CA LEU A 325 8.32 -33.97 -9.20
C LEU A 325 9.10 -35.15 -9.83
N MET A 326 10.32 -34.91 -10.31
CA MET A 326 11.18 -35.98 -10.86
C MET A 326 11.45 -37.09 -9.84
N SER A 327 11.54 -36.75 -8.55
CA SER A 327 11.80 -37.74 -7.51
C SER A 327 10.62 -38.68 -7.27
N THR A 328 9.39 -38.24 -7.56
CA THR A 328 8.16 -38.99 -7.24
C THR A 328 7.51 -39.64 -8.45
N THR A 329 7.62 -39.07 -9.66
CA THR A 329 7.00 -39.65 -10.85
C THR A 329 7.76 -40.87 -11.38
N GLN A 330 7.08 -41.79 -12.06
CA GLN A 330 7.68 -42.89 -12.83
C GLN A 330 7.41 -42.76 -14.34
N ASP A 331 6.63 -41.76 -14.74
CA ASP A 331 6.24 -41.57 -16.14
C ASP A 331 7.44 -41.13 -16.98
N LYS A 332 7.81 -41.95 -17.98
CA LYS A 332 9.02 -41.72 -18.78
C LYS A 332 8.90 -40.51 -19.70
N GLU A 333 7.71 -40.18 -20.18
CA GLU A 333 7.47 -39.02 -21.04
C GLU A 333 7.62 -37.73 -20.22
N LEU A 334 6.98 -37.68 -19.06
CA LEU A 334 7.09 -36.57 -18.11
C LEU A 334 8.54 -36.38 -17.65
N LEU A 335 9.26 -37.45 -17.32
CA LEU A 335 10.68 -37.38 -16.97
C LEU A 335 11.54 -36.83 -18.11
N GLN A 336 11.25 -37.24 -19.36
CA GLN A 336 11.94 -36.73 -20.53
C GLN A 336 11.72 -35.21 -20.67
N ASP A 337 10.49 -34.74 -20.55
CA ASP A 337 10.16 -33.31 -20.63
C ASP A 337 10.77 -32.51 -19.47
N ILE A 338 10.72 -33.04 -18.23
CA ILE A 338 11.38 -32.43 -17.07
C ILE A 338 12.88 -32.25 -17.33
N THR A 339 13.58 -33.32 -17.74
CA THR A 339 15.02 -33.21 -18.02
C THR A 339 15.31 -32.27 -19.19
N GLY A 340 14.40 -32.16 -20.16
CA GLY A 340 14.48 -31.15 -21.22
C GLY A 340 14.48 -29.72 -20.69
N VAL A 341 13.62 -29.42 -19.71
CA VAL A 341 13.57 -28.09 -19.06
C VAL A 341 14.80 -27.83 -18.19
N LEU A 342 15.19 -28.79 -17.35
CA LEU A 342 16.36 -28.63 -16.46
C LEU A 342 17.66 -28.36 -17.23
N ARG A 343 17.80 -28.96 -18.42
CA ARG A 343 18.96 -28.73 -19.29
C ARG A 343 19.06 -27.33 -19.86
N LEU A 344 18.01 -26.50 -19.78
CA LEU A 344 18.11 -25.08 -20.12
C LEU A 344 19.04 -24.31 -19.18
N ARG A 345 19.12 -24.72 -17.90
CA ARG A 345 20.06 -24.13 -16.91
C ARG A 345 21.32 -24.96 -16.70
N ASN A 346 21.28 -26.25 -17.05
CA ASN A 346 22.46 -27.12 -17.02
C ASN A 346 22.56 -27.96 -18.31
N PRO A 347 23.11 -27.41 -19.41
CA PRO A 347 23.13 -28.07 -20.72
C PRO A 347 23.82 -29.44 -20.74
N ALA A 348 24.81 -29.63 -19.87
CA ALA A 348 25.57 -30.87 -19.69
C ALA A 348 24.85 -31.92 -18.83
N GLY A 349 23.72 -31.56 -18.21
CA GLY A 349 22.95 -32.45 -17.36
C GLY A 349 22.38 -33.67 -18.11
N PRO A 350 22.11 -34.77 -17.39
CA PRO A 350 21.62 -35.99 -18.02
C PRO A 350 20.19 -35.82 -18.56
N SER A 351 19.92 -36.44 -19.70
CA SER A 351 18.58 -36.47 -20.30
C SER A 351 17.99 -37.88 -20.22
N VAL A 352 16.78 -38.01 -19.70
CA VAL A 352 16.03 -39.29 -19.69
C VAL A 352 15.48 -39.55 -21.10
N LYS A 353 15.59 -40.79 -21.56
CA LYS A 353 15.09 -41.27 -22.85
C LYS A 353 14.11 -42.42 -22.63
N ALA A 354 13.11 -42.56 -23.51
CA ALA A 354 12.12 -43.64 -23.44
C ALA A 354 12.73 -45.06 -23.30
N LYS A 355 13.87 -45.30 -23.95
CA LYS A 355 14.58 -46.59 -23.93
C LYS A 355 15.53 -46.82 -22.74
N ASP A 356 15.63 -45.88 -21.81
CA ASP A 356 16.48 -46.08 -20.64
C ASP A 356 15.85 -47.12 -19.69
N SER A 357 16.71 -47.97 -19.11
CA SER A 357 16.35 -48.88 -18.02
C SER A 357 16.06 -48.11 -16.73
N GLU A 358 15.34 -48.73 -15.80
CA GLU A 358 15.01 -48.13 -14.50
C GLU A 358 16.27 -47.72 -13.72
N GLU A 359 17.27 -48.60 -13.65
CA GLU A 359 18.56 -48.30 -13.00
C GLU A 359 19.23 -47.06 -13.61
N LYS A 360 19.17 -46.92 -14.93
CA LYS A 360 19.75 -45.78 -15.63
C LYS A 360 18.95 -44.51 -15.39
N ILE A 361 17.62 -44.59 -15.32
CA ILE A 361 16.75 -43.47 -14.96
C ILE A 361 17.09 -43.01 -13.54
N GLU A 362 17.17 -43.94 -12.60
CA GLU A 362 17.45 -43.66 -11.19
C GLU A 362 18.83 -43.01 -11.00
N ARG A 363 19.87 -43.49 -11.71
CA ARG A 363 21.18 -42.82 -11.72
C ARG A 363 21.09 -41.35 -12.16
N LYS A 364 20.32 -41.07 -13.22
CA LYS A 364 20.13 -39.71 -13.74
C LYS A 364 19.34 -38.83 -12.77
N ARG A 365 18.36 -39.38 -12.04
CA ARG A 365 17.66 -38.64 -10.97
C ARG A 365 18.61 -38.20 -9.88
N ARG A 366 19.48 -39.10 -9.41
CA ARG A 366 20.49 -38.77 -8.38
C ARG A 366 21.47 -37.69 -8.85
N GLU A 367 21.88 -37.73 -10.11
CA GLU A 367 22.72 -36.68 -10.71
C GLU A 367 22.01 -35.31 -10.67
N TRP A 368 20.73 -35.25 -11.03
CA TRP A 368 19.93 -34.02 -10.95
C TRP A 368 19.72 -33.54 -9.52
N GLN A 369 19.43 -34.43 -8.57
CA GLN A 369 19.32 -34.08 -7.15
C GLN A 369 20.64 -33.53 -6.59
N LYS A 370 21.78 -34.15 -6.97
CA LYS A 370 23.11 -33.66 -6.57
C LYS A 370 23.42 -32.29 -7.15
N TRP A 371 23.00 -32.04 -8.39
CA TRP A 371 23.10 -30.71 -8.99
C TRP A 371 22.23 -29.69 -8.25
N TRP A 372 20.96 -30.02 -7.96
CA TRP A 372 20.04 -29.13 -7.26
C TRP A 372 20.54 -28.71 -5.88
N LYS A 373 21.09 -29.64 -5.09
CA LYS A 373 21.70 -29.33 -3.78
C LYS A 373 22.82 -28.28 -3.83
N LYS A 374 23.47 -28.10 -4.99
CA LYS A 374 24.48 -27.04 -5.18
C LYS A 374 23.84 -25.69 -5.53
N MET A 375 22.66 -25.70 -6.13
CA MET A 375 21.93 -24.52 -6.59
C MET A 375 20.97 -23.96 -5.55
N GLU A 376 20.45 -24.81 -4.66
CA GLU A 376 19.48 -24.47 -3.62
C GLU A 376 19.83 -23.20 -2.81
N PRO A 377 21.10 -22.95 -2.40
CA PRO A 377 21.45 -21.71 -1.70
C PRO A 377 21.23 -20.44 -2.52
N GLN A 378 21.31 -20.53 -3.85
CA GLN A 378 21.06 -19.41 -4.77
C GLN A 378 19.56 -19.21 -4.98
N ALA A 379 18.77 -20.28 -4.93
CA ALA A 379 17.32 -20.21 -5.08
C ALA A 379 16.64 -19.50 -3.90
N SER A 380 17.25 -19.48 -2.71
CA SER A 380 16.76 -18.72 -1.56
C SER A 380 17.11 -17.22 -1.60
N GLN A 381 17.87 -16.79 -2.62
CA GLN A 381 18.30 -15.40 -2.80
C GLN A 381 17.64 -14.71 -4.00
N GLU A 382 17.08 -15.49 -4.94
CA GLU A 382 16.16 -15.03 -5.99
C GLU A 382 14.74 -14.94 -5.44
#